data_AF-A0A8T2NHT9-F1
#
_entry.id   AF-A0A8T2NHT9-F1
#
_cell.length_a   1.000
_cell.length_b   1.000
_cell.length_c   1.000
_cell.angle_alpha   90.00
_cell.angle_beta   90.00
_cell.angle_gamma   90.00
#
_symmetry.space_group_name_H-M   'P 1'
#
loop_
_entity.id
_entity.type
_entity.pdbx_description
1 polymer ?
#
loop_
_entity_poly.entity_id
_entity_poly.type
_entity_poly.pdbx_seq_one_letter_code
_entity_poly.pdbx_strand_id
1 'polypeptide(L)'
;MRQNLHNPTTTNVYHLPMGEARQPFCARTLNILHLGAPVSSKHSNMPRKIEEIKDFLLTARRKDAKSVKIKKNKDNVKFKVRCSRYLYTLVITDKEKAEKLKQSLPPGETPVRLHHEFFL
;
A
#
# COMPACT_ATOMS: atom_id res chain seq x y z
N MET A 1 27.28 45.37 30.43
CA MET A 1 27.38 44.89 29.03
C MET A 1 27.06 43.39 29.02
N ARG A 2 25.78 43.02 28.88
CA ARG A 2 25.27 42.20 27.77
C ARG A 2 26.34 41.63 26.83
N GLN A 3 26.53 40.30 26.86
CA GLN A 3 26.50 39.36 25.72
C GLN A 3 26.10 37.98 26.30
N ASN A 4 24.81 37.62 26.29
CA ASN A 4 24.27 36.54 25.44
C ASN A 4 25.25 35.94 24.42
N LEU A 5 25.58 34.65 24.60
CA LEU A 5 25.42 33.64 23.54
C LEU A 5 25.48 32.21 24.12
N HIS A 6 24.52 31.39 23.71
CA HIS A 6 24.42 29.92 23.82
C HIS A 6 23.96 29.30 25.15
N ASN A 7 22.65 29.11 25.25
CA ASN A 7 22.01 27.91 25.83
C ASN A 7 21.48 27.08 24.62
N PRO A 8 21.20 25.77 24.69
CA PRO A 8 21.47 24.74 25.69
C PRO A 8 22.26 23.53 25.16
N THR A 9 22.97 22.89 26.08
CA THR A 9 23.56 21.56 25.98
C THR A 9 22.46 20.50 25.86
N THR A 10 22.31 19.83 24.71
CA THR A 10 21.90 18.42 24.66
C THR A 10 22.20 17.82 23.28
N THR A 11 23.44 17.36 23.14
CA THR A 11 23.86 16.49 22.04
C THR A 11 23.17 15.14 22.18
N ASN A 12 22.50 14.72 21.10
CA ASN A 12 22.04 13.35 20.89
C ASN A 12 23.20 12.36 21.07
N VAL A 13 23.00 11.32 21.88
CA VAL A 13 23.71 10.05 21.69
C VAL A 13 22.68 8.94 21.73
N TYR A 14 22.31 8.50 20.52
CA TYR A 14 21.66 7.23 20.27
C TYR A 14 22.60 6.13 20.76
N HIS A 15 22.15 5.36 21.75
CA HIS A 15 22.84 4.15 22.19
C HIS A 15 22.35 3.00 21.30
N LEU A 16 23.16 2.61 20.31
CA LEU A 16 23.03 1.37 19.57
C LEU A 16 23.81 0.26 20.30
N PRO A 17 23.16 -0.84 20.72
CA PRO A 17 23.87 -2.10 20.93
C PRO A 17 23.82 -2.96 19.66
N MET A 18 25.02 -3.19 19.09
CA MET A 18 25.33 -4.13 18.01
C MET A 18 25.67 -5.53 18.57
N GLY A 19 25.36 -6.57 17.79
CA GLY A 19 26.03 -7.89 17.82
C GLY A 19 25.25 -8.98 18.59
N GLU A 20 24.64 -9.96 17.92
CA GLU A 20 25.24 -11.24 17.47
C GLU A 20 25.62 -12.15 18.65
N ALA A 21 25.32 -13.45 18.71
CA ALA A 21 24.73 -14.43 17.81
C ALA A 21 24.36 -15.66 18.65
N ARG A 22 23.45 -16.51 18.14
CA ARG A 22 23.62 -17.97 18.01
C ARG A 22 22.27 -18.64 17.78
N GLN A 23 22.10 -19.15 16.56
CA GLN A 23 21.22 -20.29 16.33
C GLN A 23 21.82 -21.53 17.01
N PRO A 24 20.97 -22.49 17.39
CA PRO A 24 21.20 -23.82 16.86
C PRO A 24 19.96 -24.44 16.23
N PHE A 25 20.25 -25.20 15.18
CA PHE A 25 19.38 -26.07 14.40
C PHE A 25 18.71 -27.17 15.25
N CYS A 26 17.53 -27.59 14.73
CA CYS A 26 16.85 -28.90 14.85
C CYS A 26 16.35 -29.30 16.26
N ALA A 27 15.15 -29.85 16.47
CA ALA A 27 14.29 -30.63 15.59
C ALA A 27 12.80 -30.58 16.01
N ARG A 28 11.93 -30.70 14.99
CA ARG A 28 10.72 -31.53 14.93
C ARG A 28 9.96 -31.77 16.25
N THR A 29 8.86 -31.07 16.46
CA THR A 29 7.69 -31.62 17.17
C THR A 29 6.43 -31.17 16.46
N LEU A 30 5.71 -32.16 15.93
CA LEU A 30 4.36 -32.04 15.39
C LEU A 30 3.42 -31.99 16.59
N ASN A 31 2.68 -30.91 16.81
CA ASN A 31 1.33 -30.98 17.36
C ASN A 31 0.55 -29.67 17.19
N ILE A 32 -0.73 -29.89 16.87
CA ILE A 32 -1.74 -28.97 16.34
C ILE A 32 -2.49 -28.30 17.50
N LEU A 33 -2.72 -26.98 17.40
CA LEU A 33 -3.98 -26.22 17.63
C LEU A 33 -3.68 -24.77 18.08
N HIS A 34 -3.95 -23.77 17.24
CA HIS A 34 -4.85 -22.62 17.50
C HIS A 34 -4.81 -21.61 16.34
N LEU A 35 -5.68 -21.88 15.37
CA LEU A 35 -6.55 -20.96 14.62
C LEU A 35 -6.11 -19.48 14.50
N GLY A 36 -5.56 -19.17 13.33
CA GLY A 36 -5.67 -17.87 12.68
C GLY A 36 -5.96 -18.07 11.20
N ALA A 37 -7.14 -18.59 10.87
CA ALA A 37 -7.58 -18.68 9.47
C ALA A 37 -7.48 -17.28 8.83
N PRO A 38 -6.95 -17.13 7.61
CA PRO A 38 -7.02 -15.86 6.90
C PRO A 38 -8.51 -15.55 6.71
N VAL A 39 -8.99 -14.50 7.37
CA VAL A 39 -10.34 -13.96 7.16
C VAL A 39 -10.44 -13.46 5.72
N SER A 40 -10.71 -14.39 4.81
CA SER A 40 -11.25 -14.13 3.48
C SER A 40 -12.71 -13.74 3.67
N SER A 41 -12.90 -12.54 4.22
CA SER A 41 -14.22 -11.92 4.30
C SER A 41 -14.64 -11.59 2.87
N LYS A 42 -15.35 -12.53 2.23
CA LYS A 42 -16.10 -12.32 0.99
C LYS A 42 -17.21 -11.30 1.27
N HIS A 43 -16.85 -10.02 1.33
CA HIS A 43 -17.84 -8.96 1.26
C HIS A 43 -18.49 -9.02 -0.13
N SER A 44 -19.82 -8.89 -0.17
CA SER A 44 -20.57 -8.64 -1.40
C SER A 44 -20.03 -7.36 -2.03
N ASN A 45 -19.12 -7.51 -2.98
CA ASN A 45 -18.51 -6.42 -3.71
C ASN A 45 -19.58 -5.81 -4.61
N MET A 46 -20.31 -4.82 -4.12
CA MET A 46 -20.99 -3.90 -5.02
C MET A 46 -19.92 -2.98 -5.65
N PRO A 47 -19.61 -3.12 -6.95
CA PRO A 47 -18.64 -2.26 -7.60
C PRO A 47 -19.25 -0.86 -7.78
N ARG A 48 -18.41 0.17 -7.60
CA ARG A 48 -18.76 1.56 -7.88
C ARG A 48 -17.91 2.02 -9.08
N LYS A 49 -18.54 2.63 -10.08
CA LYS A 49 -17.84 3.26 -11.21
C LYS A 49 -17.41 4.67 -10.81
N ILE A 50 -16.19 5.04 -11.15
CA ILE A 50 -15.70 6.41 -11.11
C ILE A 50 -15.55 6.88 -12.56
N GLU A 51 -16.09 8.05 -12.88
CA GLU A 51 -16.03 8.63 -14.24
C GLU A 51 -14.87 9.62 -14.36
N GLU A 52 -14.56 10.36 -13.28
CA GLU A 52 -13.54 11.38 -13.28
C GLU A 52 -12.21 10.93 -12.67
N ILE A 53 -11.11 11.40 -13.24
CA ILE A 53 -9.75 11.14 -12.75
C ILE A 53 -9.54 11.78 -11.36
N LYS A 54 -10.14 12.94 -11.10
CA LYS A 54 -10.01 13.66 -9.82
C LYS A 54 -10.52 12.81 -8.66
N ASP A 55 -11.72 12.25 -8.82
CA ASP A 55 -12.35 11.37 -7.84
C ASP A 55 -11.55 10.09 -7.59
N PHE A 56 -10.92 9.57 -8.64
CA PHE A 56 -10.03 8.43 -8.52
C PHE A 56 -8.80 8.74 -7.66
N LEU A 57 -8.13 9.87 -7.89
CA LEU A 57 -6.96 10.28 -7.10
C LEU A 57 -7.34 10.54 -5.63
N LEU A 58 -8.50 11.14 -5.38
CA LEU A 58 -9.04 11.28 -4.03
C LEU A 58 -9.28 9.92 -3.38
N THR A 59 -9.89 8.98 -4.10
CA THR A 59 -10.18 7.64 -3.60
C THR A 59 -8.92 6.83 -3.31
N ALA A 60 -7.91 6.91 -4.17
CA ALA A 60 -6.65 6.18 -4.02
C ALA A 60 -5.81 6.66 -2.83
N ARG A 61 -5.93 7.94 -2.45
CA ARG A 61 -5.23 8.53 -1.30
C ARG A 61 -5.96 8.38 0.04
N ARG A 62 -7.21 7.87 0.05
CA ARG A 62 -7.95 7.69 1.30
C ARG A 62 -7.32 6.62 2.18
N LYS A 63 -7.42 6.81 3.50
CA LYS A 63 -6.94 5.89 4.54
C LYS A 63 -7.52 4.47 4.49
N ASP A 64 -8.70 4.30 3.89
CA ASP A 64 -9.39 3.00 3.76
C ASP A 64 -9.04 2.27 2.46
N ALA A 65 -8.27 2.89 1.56
CA ALA A 65 -7.77 2.24 0.37
C ALA A 65 -6.62 1.30 0.74
N LYS A 66 -6.77 0.02 0.37
CA LYS A 66 -5.85 -1.07 0.73
C LYS A 66 -4.94 -1.49 -0.42
N SER A 67 -5.44 -1.43 -1.64
CA SER A 67 -4.68 -1.77 -2.83
C SER A 67 -5.31 -1.16 -4.07
N VAL A 68 -4.48 -0.94 -5.09
CA VAL A 68 -4.95 -0.61 -6.44
C VAL A 68 -4.49 -1.72 -7.38
N LYS A 69 -5.43 -2.26 -8.14
CA LYS A 69 -5.22 -3.27 -9.17
C LYS A 69 -5.46 -2.66 -10.53
N ILE A 70 -4.46 -2.72 -11.40
CA ILE A 70 -4.53 -2.20 -12.76
C ILE A 70 -4.80 -3.38 -13.68
N LYS A 71 -5.95 -3.40 -14.36
CA LYS A 71 -6.27 -4.42 -15.37
C LYS A 71 -6.21 -3.79 -16.75
N LYS A 72 -5.28 -4.25 -17.58
CA LYS A 72 -5.18 -3.88 -18.99
C LYS A 72 -6.12 -4.80 -19.79
N ASN A 73 -7.03 -4.21 -20.57
CA ASN A 73 -7.77 -4.89 -21.63
C ASN A 73 -7.22 -4.43 -22.99
N LYS A 74 -7.70 -5.02 -24.10
CA LYS A 74 -7.30 -4.65 -25.46
C LYS A 74 -7.55 -3.17 -25.77
N ASP A 75 -8.73 -2.68 -25.39
CA ASP A 75 -9.24 -1.36 -25.79
C ASP A 75 -9.30 -0.36 -24.63
N ASN A 76 -9.17 -0.82 -23.38
CA ASN A 76 -9.29 0.04 -22.21
C ASN A 76 -8.40 -0.47 -21.06
N VAL A 77 -8.05 0.42 -20.14
CA VAL A 77 -7.37 0.09 -18.88
C VAL A 77 -8.35 0.38 -17.72
N LYS A 78 -8.46 -0.55 -16.77
CA LYS A 78 -9.30 -0.42 -15.58
C LYS A 78 -8.44 -0.29 -14.34
N PHE A 79 -8.54 0.84 -13.64
CA PHE A 79 -7.92 1.05 -12.34
C PHE A 79 -8.92 0.70 -11.25
N LYS A 80 -8.65 -0.35 -10.49
CA LYS A 80 -9.54 -0.89 -9.46
C LYS A 80 -8.98 -0.61 -8.07
N VAL A 81 -9.57 0.30 -7.32
CA VAL A 81 -9.18 0.60 -5.93
C VAL A 81 -10.00 -0.24 -4.97
N ARG A 82 -9.32 -1.07 -4.17
CA ARG A 82 -9.96 -1.82 -3.08
C ARG A 82 -10.03 -0.94 -1.84
N CYS A 83 -11.23 -0.56 -1.44
CA CYS A 83 -11.50 0.09 -0.17
C CYS A 83 -12.02 -0.94 0.86
N SER A 84 -12.38 -0.48 2.06
CA SER A 84 -12.96 -1.36 3.09
C SER A 84 -14.25 -2.04 2.62
N ARG A 85 -15.21 -1.25 2.11
CA ARG A 85 -16.55 -1.75 1.73
C ARG A 85 -16.73 -1.98 0.23
N TYR A 86 -16.25 -1.07 -0.60
CA TYR A 86 -16.51 -1.07 -2.04
C TYR A 86 -15.23 -1.28 -2.87
N LEU A 87 -15.43 -1.71 -4.11
CA LEU A 87 -14.41 -1.71 -5.15
C LEU A 87 -14.72 -0.57 -6.12
N TYR A 88 -13.86 0.43 -6.19
CA TYR A 88 -13.99 1.53 -7.13
C TYR A 88 -13.26 1.21 -8.42
N THR A 89 -13.89 1.44 -9.57
CA THR A 89 -13.28 1.19 -10.88
C THR A 89 -13.34 2.44 -11.74
N LEU A 90 -12.17 2.94 -12.15
CA LEU A 90 -12.02 3.93 -13.22
C LEU A 90 -11.68 3.20 -14.51
N VAL A 91 -12.38 3.52 -15.61
CA VAL A 91 -12.13 2.97 -16.94
C VAL A 91 -11.57 4.07 -17.83
N ILE A 92 -10.41 3.82 -18.45
CA ILE A 92 -9.77 4.76 -19.38
C ILE A 92 -9.58 4.05 -20.71
N THR A 93 -10.05 4.66 -21.79
CA THR A 93 -9.87 4.19 -23.17
C THR A 93 -8.49 4.57 -23.70
N ASP A 94 -8.01 5.77 -23.38
CA ASP A 94 -6.74 6.30 -23.86
C ASP A 94 -5.53 5.67 -23.14
N LYS A 95 -4.72 4.92 -23.88
CA LYS A 95 -3.53 4.21 -23.34
C LYS A 95 -2.48 5.17 -22.79
N GLU A 96 -2.23 6.30 -23.45
CA GLU A 96 -1.25 7.29 -23.00
C GLU A 96 -1.65 7.94 -21.68
N LYS A 97 -2.93 8.31 -21.53
CA LYS A 97 -3.45 8.86 -20.26
C LYS A 97 -3.33 7.83 -19.14
N ALA A 98 -3.61 6.55 -19.44
CA ALA A 98 -3.48 5.47 -18.46
C ALA A 98 -2.03 5.27 -17.99
N GLU A 99 -1.03 5.30 -18.87
CA GLU A 99 0.38 5.18 -18.45
C GLU A 99 0.85 6.40 -17.63
N LYS A 100 0.42 7.63 -17.99
CA LYS A 100 0.70 8.84 -17.17
C LYS A 100 0.09 8.73 -15.77
N LEU A 101 -1.15 8.23 -15.67
CA LEU A 101 -1.83 8.00 -14.39
C LEU A 101 -1.14 6.95 -13.55
N LYS A 102 -0.65 5.89 -14.18
CA LYS A 102 0.13 4.84 -13.51
C LYS A 102 1.45 5.37 -12.96
N GLN A 103 2.13 6.28 -13.68
CA GLN A 103 3.35 6.95 -13.19
C GLN A 103 3.08 7.94 -12.06
N SER A 104 1.88 8.54 -12.04
CA SER A 104 1.47 9.48 -10.98
C SER A 104 1.16 8.77 -9.66
N LEU A 105 0.97 7.45 -9.67
CA LEU A 105 0.81 6.66 -8.45
C LEU A 105 2.19 6.42 -7.83
N PRO A 106 2.45 6.87 -6.58
CA PRO A 106 3.75 6.73 -5.96
C PRO A 106 4.08 5.23 -5.73
N PRO A 107 5.27 4.76 -6.14
CA PRO A 107 5.63 3.34 -6.08
C PRO A 107 5.96 2.77 -4.68
N GLY A 108 5.84 3.53 -3.58
CA GLY A 108 6.35 3.03 -2.29
C GLY A 108 5.87 3.63 -0.97
N GLU A 109 5.03 4.67 -0.92
CA GLU A 109 4.79 5.39 0.36
C GLU A 109 3.31 5.64 0.73
N THR A 110 2.36 4.96 0.08
CA THR A 110 0.94 4.99 0.50
C THR A 110 0.47 3.57 0.85
N PRO A 111 -0.50 3.40 1.78
CA PRO A 111 -0.94 2.08 2.26
C PRO A 111 -1.60 1.20 1.19
N VAL A 112 -1.74 1.71 -0.04
CA VAL A 112 -2.24 0.96 -1.19
C VAL A 112 -1.12 0.17 -1.85
N ARG A 113 -1.00 -1.10 -1.50
CA ARG A 113 -0.12 -2.01 -2.25
C ARG A 113 -0.57 -2.07 -3.70
N LEU A 114 0.27 -1.59 -4.62
CA LEU A 114 0.04 -1.74 -6.06
C LEU A 114 0.35 -3.19 -6.43
N HIS A 115 -0.68 -4.02 -6.50
CA HIS A 115 -0.54 -5.33 -7.13
C HIS A 115 -0.61 -5.11 -8.64
N HIS A 116 0.58 -4.97 -9.25
CA HIS A 116 0.76 -5.00 -10.69
C HIS A 116 0.52 -6.44 -11.15
N GLU A 117 -0.76 -6.81 -11.29
CA GLU A 117 -1.09 -8.08 -11.94
C GLU A 117 -0.81 -7.94 -13.44
N PHE A 118 0.40 -8.33 -13.83
CA PHE A 118 0.60 -9.03 -15.09
C PHE A 118 -0.21 -10.32 -15.03
N PHE A 119 -1.42 -10.29 -15.58
CA PHE A 119 -2.02 -11.49 -16.11
C PHE A 119 -2.02 -11.30 -17.62
N LEU A 120 -1.21 -12.13 -18.30
CA LEU A 120 -1.19 -12.31 -19.75
C LEU A 120 -2.62 -12.35 -20.33
#